data_AF-A0A7S0ZL50-F1
#
_entry.id   AF-A0A7S0ZL50-F1
#
_cell.length_a   1.000
_cell.length_b   1.000
_cell.length_c   1.000
_cell.angle_alpha   90.00
_cell.angle_beta   90.00
_cell.angle_gamma   90.00
#
_symmetry.space_group_name_H-M   'P 1'
#
loop_
_entity.id
_entity.type
_entity.pdbx_description
1 polymer ?
#
loop_
_entity_poly.entity_id
_entity_poly.type
_entity_poly.pdbx_seq_one_letter_code
_entity_poly.pdbx_strand_id
1 'polypeptide(L)'
;DASKKGLKIIFNYSYYTSIEEIIGLFERIHEKSGTLILIYNLKRDEENNELELDFNEDVHDIRIAKKLNNDGIRVRYAQERAGSSTSSPLPMDFSLRSYCEILYTSPRIKIYIRNSPVRTKRIRSSLKNAWADHYIPRQNVDVRHTGGVHGVSEMKSEIVFGMNSGWSKDKNEYGMMLYHHGRLIRSYVKVGVQRHPNSAGMGVLGVVDCDYLTPTHNKQDFNHNNLFNSLMESLNKKLNEYWNER
;
A
#
# COMPACT_ATOMS: atom_id res chain seq x y z
N ASP A 1 -4.80 14.68 -41.79
CA ASP A 1 -5.64 13.93 -40.85
C ASP A 1 -4.78 13.32 -39.76
N ALA A 2 -4.90 13.82 -38.52
CA ALA A 2 -4.04 13.44 -37.39
C ALA A 2 -4.29 12.00 -36.92
N SER A 3 -5.54 11.54 -36.98
CA SER A 3 -5.95 10.20 -36.55
C SER A 3 -5.29 9.09 -37.40
N LYS A 4 -5.17 9.32 -38.72
CA LYS A 4 -4.47 8.40 -39.64
C LYS A 4 -2.98 8.27 -39.31
N LYS A 5 -2.34 9.36 -38.88
CA LYS A 5 -0.93 9.33 -38.44
C LYS A 5 -0.78 8.57 -37.12
N GLY A 6 -1.70 8.78 -36.17
CA GLY A 6 -1.73 8.06 -34.89
C GLY A 6 -1.86 6.55 -35.07
N LEU A 7 -2.81 6.10 -35.90
CA LEU A 7 -2.98 4.67 -36.21
C LEU A 7 -1.74 4.05 -36.85
N LYS A 8 -1.09 4.76 -37.78
CA LYS A 8 0.15 4.28 -38.40
C LYS A 8 1.26 4.06 -37.37
N ILE A 9 1.37 4.93 -36.36
CA ILE A 9 2.34 4.75 -35.26
C ILE A 9 1.99 3.50 -34.44
N ILE A 10 0.71 3.32 -34.09
CA ILE A 10 0.25 2.14 -33.35
C ILE A 10 0.59 0.86 -34.10
N PHE A 11 0.28 0.78 -35.40
CA PHE A 11 0.53 -0.42 -36.21
C PHE A 11 2.02 -0.74 -36.39
N ASN A 12 2.88 0.28 -36.38
CA ASN A 12 4.32 0.07 -36.56
C ASN A 12 5.06 -0.32 -35.28
N TYR A 13 4.58 0.12 -34.11
CA TYR A 13 5.35 0.03 -32.86
C TYR A 13 4.63 -0.69 -31.71
N SER A 14 3.36 -1.05 -31.89
CA SER A 14 2.61 -1.88 -30.94
C SER A 14 2.51 -3.32 -31.42
N TYR A 15 1.97 -4.20 -30.55
CA TYR A 15 1.66 -5.58 -30.92
C TYR A 15 0.47 -5.71 -31.88
N TYR A 16 -0.31 -4.64 -32.06
CA TYR A 16 -1.52 -4.62 -32.89
C TYR A 16 -1.22 -3.95 -34.21
N THR A 17 -1.48 -4.64 -35.31
CA THR A 17 -1.07 -4.27 -36.67
C THR A 17 -2.25 -3.90 -37.57
N SER A 18 -3.48 -4.07 -37.07
CA SER A 18 -4.72 -3.85 -37.83
C SER A 18 -5.78 -3.08 -37.04
N ILE A 19 -6.75 -2.50 -37.76
CA ILE A 19 -7.89 -1.81 -37.12
C ILE A 19 -8.78 -2.83 -36.39
N GLU A 20 -8.95 -4.01 -36.97
CA GLU A 20 -9.78 -5.09 -36.45
C GLU A 20 -9.29 -5.55 -35.07
N GLU A 21 -7.97 -5.70 -34.90
CA GLU A 21 -7.37 -6.03 -33.60
C GLU A 21 -7.60 -4.93 -32.56
N ILE A 22 -7.46 -3.66 -32.96
CA ILE A 22 -7.69 -2.52 -32.06
C ILE A 22 -9.17 -2.42 -31.65
N ILE A 23 -10.10 -2.64 -32.58
CA ILE A 23 -11.54 -2.71 -32.28
C ILE A 23 -11.81 -3.83 -31.28
N GLY A 24 -11.20 -5.02 -31.47
CA GLY A 24 -11.30 -6.13 -30.52
C GLY A 24 -10.83 -5.80 -29.10
N LEU A 25 -9.95 -4.80 -28.92
CA LEU A 25 -9.57 -4.31 -27.59
C LEU A 25 -10.68 -3.48 -26.94
N PHE A 26 -11.38 -2.65 -27.71
CA PHE A 26 -12.51 -1.87 -27.23
C PHE A 26 -13.68 -2.78 -26.84
N GLU A 27 -13.91 -3.87 -27.57
CA GLU A 27 -14.95 -4.85 -27.27
C GLU A 27 -14.77 -5.58 -25.92
N ARG A 28 -13.55 -5.55 -25.35
CA ARG A 28 -13.28 -6.07 -23.99
C ARG A 28 -13.85 -5.17 -22.89
N ILE A 29 -14.27 -3.95 -23.21
CA ILE A 29 -14.97 -3.06 -22.28
C ILE A 29 -16.47 -3.29 -22.49
N HIS A 30 -17.07 -4.11 -21.65
CA HIS A 30 -18.45 -4.55 -21.82
C HIS A 30 -19.51 -3.48 -21.50
N GLU A 31 -19.13 -2.43 -20.78
CA GLU A 31 -20.01 -1.33 -20.38
C GLU A 31 -19.90 -0.14 -21.34
N LYS A 32 -20.83 0.81 -21.23
CA LYS A 32 -20.88 2.02 -22.08
C LYS A 32 -19.61 2.89 -22.01
N SER A 33 -18.83 2.76 -20.94
CA SER A 33 -17.57 3.48 -20.75
C SER A 33 -16.60 2.67 -19.91
N GLY A 34 -15.31 2.91 -20.11
CA GLY A 34 -14.24 2.27 -19.36
C GLY A 34 -12.88 2.59 -19.94
N THR A 35 -11.84 2.06 -19.30
CA THR A 35 -10.45 2.22 -19.73
C THR A 35 -9.75 0.87 -19.68
N LEU A 36 -9.11 0.49 -20.78
CA LEU A 36 -8.23 -0.67 -20.86
C LEU A 36 -6.79 -0.16 -20.98
N ILE A 37 -5.94 -0.54 -20.04
CA ILE A 37 -4.50 -0.26 -20.07
C ILE A 37 -3.77 -1.56 -20.36
N LEU A 38 -2.95 -1.55 -21.40
CA LEU A 38 -2.10 -2.67 -21.79
C LEU A 38 -0.63 -2.26 -21.61
N ILE A 39 0.09 -3.05 -20.81
CA ILE A 39 1.52 -2.87 -20.59
C ILE A 39 2.20 -4.14 -21.08
N TYR A 40 3.17 -3.97 -21.97
CA TYR A 40 3.95 -5.06 -22.57
C TYR A 40 5.43 -4.68 -22.60
N ASN A 41 6.29 -5.58 -23.07
CA ASN A 41 7.75 -5.48 -22.89
C ASN A 41 8.11 -5.33 -21.41
N LEU A 42 7.54 -6.21 -20.58
CA LEU A 42 7.71 -6.21 -19.13
C LEU A 42 9.19 -6.33 -18.76
N LYS A 43 9.56 -5.67 -17.66
CA LYS A 43 10.93 -5.66 -17.15
C LYS A 43 11.40 -7.07 -16.84
N ARG A 44 12.63 -7.34 -17.25
CA ARG A 44 13.37 -8.55 -16.94
C ARG A 44 14.57 -8.20 -16.07
N ASP A 45 14.94 -9.12 -15.21
CA ASP A 45 16.18 -9.05 -14.45
C ASP A 45 17.37 -9.25 -15.40
N GLU A 46 18.40 -8.42 -15.24
CA GLU A 46 19.54 -8.37 -16.15
C GLU A 46 20.44 -9.60 -16.04
N GLU A 47 20.49 -10.25 -14.87
CA GLU A 47 21.40 -11.36 -14.62
C GLU A 47 20.91 -12.67 -15.22
N ASN A 48 19.60 -12.92 -15.17
CA ASN A 48 19.02 -14.20 -15.58
C ASN A 48 17.95 -14.09 -16.68
N ASN A 49 17.63 -12.87 -17.14
CA ASN A 49 16.60 -12.58 -18.14
C ASN A 49 15.19 -13.09 -17.76
N GLU A 50 14.96 -13.37 -16.48
CA GLU A 50 13.65 -13.72 -15.94
C GLU A 50 12.80 -12.46 -15.73
N LEU A 51 11.47 -12.59 -15.78
CA LEU A 51 10.57 -11.48 -15.49
C LEU A 51 10.67 -11.07 -14.01
N GLU A 52 10.57 -9.78 -13.71
CA GLU A 52 10.44 -9.29 -12.32
C GLU A 52 9.17 -9.82 -11.62
N LEU A 53 8.16 -10.18 -12.44
CA LEU A 53 6.88 -10.72 -11.99
C LEU A 53 6.77 -12.21 -12.34
N ASP A 54 6.32 -12.99 -11.37
CA ASP A 54 5.98 -14.40 -11.48
C ASP A 54 4.46 -14.57 -11.61
N PHE A 55 4.06 -15.24 -12.70
CA PHE A 55 2.66 -15.55 -13.04
C PHE A 55 2.32 -17.04 -12.90
N ASN A 56 3.30 -17.88 -12.53
CA ASN A 56 3.21 -19.33 -12.58
C ASN A 56 3.06 -19.96 -11.20
N GLU A 57 3.71 -19.38 -10.17
CA GLU A 57 3.70 -19.97 -8.83
C GLU A 57 2.30 -20.04 -8.21
N ASP A 58 1.45 -19.05 -8.50
CA ASP A 58 0.06 -19.03 -8.08
C ASP A 58 -0.81 -18.55 -9.24
N VAL A 59 -1.67 -19.45 -9.72
CA VAL A 59 -2.52 -19.21 -10.91
C VAL A 59 -3.49 -18.05 -10.71
N HIS A 60 -3.80 -17.69 -9.46
CA HIS A 60 -4.72 -16.62 -9.08
C HIS A 60 -4.00 -15.34 -8.63
N ASP A 61 -2.68 -15.25 -8.72
CA ASP A 61 -1.91 -14.12 -8.23
C ASP A 61 -0.91 -13.59 -9.28
N ILE A 62 -0.35 -12.43 -9.01
CA ILE A 62 0.83 -11.90 -9.68
C ILE A 62 1.83 -11.62 -8.56
N ARG A 63 2.97 -12.30 -8.57
CA ARG A 63 3.95 -12.21 -7.49
C ARG A 63 5.23 -11.55 -7.96
N ILE A 64 5.99 -10.97 -7.03
CA ILE A 64 7.38 -10.60 -7.30
C ILE A 64 8.19 -11.90 -7.38
N ALA A 65 8.95 -12.05 -8.47
CA ALA A 65 9.82 -13.21 -8.68
C ALA A 65 10.88 -13.30 -7.57
N LYS A 66 11.18 -14.52 -7.12
CA LYS A 66 12.25 -14.73 -6.14
C LYS A 66 13.59 -14.41 -6.79
N LYS A 67 14.46 -13.70 -6.07
CA LYS A 67 15.82 -13.40 -6.51
C LYS A 67 16.83 -14.25 -5.76
N LEU A 68 17.97 -14.54 -6.38
CA LEU A 68 19.10 -15.17 -5.70
C LEU A 68 19.70 -14.17 -4.71
N ASN A 69 19.95 -14.59 -3.48
CA ASN A 69 20.79 -13.85 -2.55
C ASN A 69 22.27 -14.18 -2.80
N ASN A 70 23.16 -13.57 -2.02
CA ASN A 70 24.62 -13.78 -2.11
C ASN A 70 25.05 -15.25 -1.92
N ASP A 71 24.22 -16.07 -1.27
CA ASP A 71 24.47 -17.50 -1.03
C ASP A 71 23.87 -18.40 -2.13
N GLY A 72 23.31 -17.82 -3.20
CA GLY A 72 22.66 -18.56 -4.28
C GLY A 72 21.29 -19.14 -3.91
N ILE A 73 20.66 -18.65 -2.85
CA ILE A 73 19.33 -19.08 -2.39
C ILE A 73 18.26 -18.14 -2.96
N ARG A 74 17.21 -18.71 -3.57
CA ARG A 74 16.05 -17.95 -4.05
C ARG A 74 15.22 -17.43 -2.87
N VAL A 75 15.31 -16.14 -2.59
CA VAL A 75 14.61 -15.44 -1.50
C VAL A 75 13.44 -14.61 -2.01
N ARG A 76 12.45 -14.40 -1.14
CA ARG A 76 11.33 -13.48 -1.40
C ARG A 76 11.77 -12.05 -1.20
N TYR A 77 11.18 -11.16 -1.99
CA TYR A 77 11.24 -9.73 -1.69
C TYR A 77 10.61 -9.47 -0.32
N ALA A 78 11.33 -8.73 0.51
CA ALA A 78 10.90 -8.26 1.82
C ALA A 78 11.07 -6.75 1.85
N GLN A 79 9.98 -6.03 2.15
CA GLN A 79 10.04 -4.58 2.26
C GLN A 79 10.73 -4.20 3.57
N GLU A 80 11.64 -3.23 3.51
CA GLU A 80 12.19 -2.60 4.72
C GLU A 80 11.10 -1.80 5.44
N ARG A 81 10.92 -2.08 6.73
CA ARG A 81 9.90 -1.45 7.57
C ARG A 81 10.57 -0.58 8.62
N ALA A 82 10.14 0.68 8.71
CA ALA A 82 10.68 1.59 9.72
C ALA A 82 10.48 1.05 11.13
N GLY A 83 11.56 1.10 11.93
CA GLY A 83 11.60 0.61 13.29
C GLY A 83 11.70 -0.92 13.42
N SER A 84 11.83 -1.66 12.32
CA SER A 84 12.17 -3.09 12.33
C SER A 84 13.67 -3.28 12.15
N SER A 85 14.29 -4.12 12.98
CA SER A 85 15.70 -4.52 12.84
C SER A 85 15.92 -5.66 11.84
N THR A 86 14.84 -6.30 11.38
CA THR A 86 14.88 -7.39 10.40
C THR A 86 13.83 -7.17 9.31
N SER A 87 14.15 -7.59 8.08
CA SER A 87 13.24 -7.61 6.94
C SER A 87 12.77 -9.04 6.69
N SER A 88 11.74 -9.48 7.43
CA SER A 88 11.03 -10.70 7.05
C SER A 88 10.02 -10.39 5.94
N PRO A 89 9.93 -11.22 4.89
CA PRO A 89 8.97 -11.02 3.81
C PRO A 89 7.56 -11.26 4.32
N LEU A 90 6.71 -10.23 4.24
CA LEU A 90 5.28 -10.40 4.51
C LEU A 90 4.54 -10.68 3.19
N PRO A 91 3.37 -11.35 3.22
CA PRO A 91 2.61 -11.65 2.00
C PRO A 91 2.41 -10.43 1.09
N MET A 92 2.10 -9.25 1.64
CA MET A 92 1.90 -8.04 0.85
C MET A 92 3.15 -7.54 0.10
N ASP A 93 4.35 -7.97 0.51
CA ASP A 93 5.60 -7.51 -0.10
C ASP A 93 5.76 -8.11 -1.50
N PHE A 94 5.33 -9.36 -1.67
CA PHE A 94 5.56 -10.11 -2.90
C PHE A 94 4.28 -10.61 -3.57
N SER A 95 3.10 -10.51 -2.95
CA SER A 95 1.82 -10.90 -3.54
C SER A 95 0.97 -9.68 -3.85
N LEU A 96 0.69 -9.42 -5.13
CA LEU A 96 -0.18 -8.33 -5.54
C LEU A 96 -1.59 -8.50 -4.96
N ARG A 97 -2.08 -9.74 -4.91
CA ARG A 97 -3.36 -10.06 -4.26
C ARG A 97 -3.35 -9.60 -2.80
N SER A 98 -2.37 -10.03 -2.01
CA SER A 98 -2.26 -9.67 -0.60
C SER A 98 -2.12 -8.16 -0.38
N TYR A 99 -1.38 -7.47 -1.25
CA TYR A 99 -1.29 -6.01 -1.24
C TYR A 99 -2.65 -5.34 -1.50
N CYS A 100 -3.37 -5.79 -2.53
CA CYS A 100 -4.69 -5.26 -2.89
C CYS A 100 -5.76 -5.53 -1.82
N GLU A 101 -5.62 -6.56 -0.98
CA GLU A 101 -6.56 -6.81 0.11
C GLU A 101 -6.63 -5.65 1.10
N ILE A 102 -5.51 -4.96 1.35
CA ILE A 102 -5.38 -3.93 2.39
C ILE A 102 -5.14 -2.53 1.84
N LEU A 103 -5.06 -2.38 0.51
CA LEU A 103 -4.72 -1.13 -0.15
C LEU A 103 -5.64 0.04 0.19
N TYR A 104 -6.90 -0.23 0.52
CA TYR A 104 -7.89 0.78 0.86
C TYR A 104 -8.52 0.53 2.22
N THR A 105 -8.64 1.57 3.06
CA THR A 105 -9.35 1.47 4.36
C THR A 105 -10.83 1.12 4.18
N SER A 106 -11.46 1.71 3.16
CA SER A 106 -12.86 1.51 2.78
C SER A 106 -12.97 1.13 1.31
N PRO A 107 -12.76 -0.15 0.96
CA PRO A 107 -12.80 -0.62 -0.41
C PRO A 107 -14.19 -0.38 -1.04
N ARG A 108 -14.25 0.45 -2.08
CA ARG A 108 -15.45 0.70 -2.90
C ARG A 108 -15.37 0.06 -4.30
N ILE A 109 -14.17 -0.32 -4.72
CA ILE A 109 -13.91 -0.99 -5.99
C ILE A 109 -13.81 -2.50 -5.78
N LYS A 110 -14.29 -3.28 -6.76
CA LYS A 110 -14.03 -4.72 -6.82
C LYS A 110 -12.77 -4.94 -7.64
N ILE A 111 -11.79 -5.63 -7.07
CA ILE A 111 -10.52 -5.94 -7.73
C ILE A 111 -10.55 -7.42 -8.10
N TYR A 112 -10.22 -7.73 -9.35
CA TYR A 112 -10.00 -9.09 -9.83
C TYR A 112 -8.55 -9.20 -10.30
N ILE A 113 -7.84 -10.22 -9.85
CA ILE A 113 -6.50 -10.55 -10.33
C ILE A 113 -6.59 -11.94 -10.93
N ARG A 114 -6.09 -12.10 -12.16
CA ARG A 114 -6.12 -13.40 -12.86
C ARG A 114 -7.53 -14.02 -12.87
N ASN A 115 -8.55 -13.20 -13.18
CA ASN A 115 -9.98 -13.56 -13.18
C ASN A 115 -10.55 -14.04 -11.83
N SER A 116 -9.82 -13.89 -10.73
CA SER A 116 -10.27 -14.28 -9.39
C SER A 116 -10.45 -13.04 -8.49
N PRO A 117 -11.60 -12.88 -7.83
CA PRO A 117 -11.88 -11.71 -7.00
C PRO A 117 -10.92 -11.63 -5.80
N VAL A 118 -10.46 -10.43 -5.48
CA VAL A 118 -9.65 -10.14 -4.29
C VAL A 118 -10.57 -9.86 -3.11
N ARG A 119 -10.38 -10.56 -1.99
CA ARG A 119 -11.16 -10.37 -0.76
C ARG A 119 -10.58 -9.22 0.05
N THR A 120 -11.07 -8.01 -0.20
CA THR A 120 -10.59 -6.82 0.50
C THR A 120 -10.91 -6.85 1.99
N LYS A 121 -9.98 -6.32 2.78
CA LYS A 121 -9.98 -6.36 4.25
C LYS A 121 -10.16 -4.94 4.78
N ARG A 122 -11.18 -4.76 5.61
CA ARG A 122 -11.36 -3.54 6.41
C ARG A 122 -10.61 -3.71 7.73
N ILE A 123 -9.32 -3.37 7.74
CA ILE A 123 -8.43 -3.63 8.88
C ILE A 123 -9.03 -3.09 10.18
N ARG A 124 -9.44 -1.82 10.19
CA ARG A 124 -10.04 -1.15 11.36
C ARG A 124 -11.15 -1.98 12.02
N SER A 125 -12.10 -2.50 11.24
CA SER A 125 -13.23 -3.28 11.76
C SER A 125 -12.89 -4.73 12.13
N SER A 126 -11.68 -5.20 11.80
CA SER A 126 -11.24 -6.58 12.06
C SER A 126 -10.41 -6.73 13.34
N LEU A 127 -10.05 -5.62 14.00
CA LEU A 127 -9.22 -5.61 15.19
C LEU A 127 -10.02 -6.08 16.41
N LYS A 128 -9.41 -6.94 17.25
CA LYS A 128 -9.98 -7.31 18.56
C LYS A 128 -9.44 -6.39 19.66
N ASN A 129 -10.23 -6.22 20.72
CA ASN A 129 -9.91 -5.32 21.83
C ASN A 129 -9.58 -3.90 21.34
N ALA A 130 -10.32 -3.43 20.33
CA ALA A 130 -10.00 -2.18 19.68
C ALA A 130 -10.15 -0.99 20.64
N TRP A 131 -9.19 -0.08 20.58
CA TRP A 131 -9.20 1.19 21.27
C TRP A 131 -8.98 2.30 20.25
N ALA A 132 -9.80 3.34 20.32
CA ALA A 132 -9.74 4.47 19.42
C ALA A 132 -9.41 5.73 20.19
N ASP A 133 -8.50 6.51 19.63
CA ASP A 133 -8.10 7.81 20.14
C ASP A 133 -7.95 8.77 18.96
N HIS A 134 -7.76 10.04 19.23
CA HIS A 134 -7.59 11.05 18.19
C HIS A 134 -6.24 11.73 18.32
N TYR A 135 -5.71 12.10 17.15
CA TYR A 135 -4.57 12.97 16.99
C TYR A 135 -5.02 14.26 16.32
N ILE A 136 -4.50 15.37 16.82
CA ILE A 136 -4.68 16.69 16.23
C ILE A 136 -3.27 17.18 15.85
N PRO A 137 -2.98 17.34 14.55
CA PRO A 137 -1.70 17.86 14.08
C PRO A 137 -1.45 19.25 14.65
N ARG A 138 -0.30 19.44 15.29
CA ARG A 138 0.13 20.78 15.72
C ARG A 138 0.81 21.46 14.53
N GLN A 139 0.08 22.31 13.80
CA GLN A 139 0.69 23.18 12.80
C GLN A 139 1.21 24.46 13.47
N ASN A 140 2.51 24.72 13.34
CA ASN A 140 3.04 26.08 13.32
C ASN A 140 3.04 26.53 11.86
N VAL A 141 1.91 27.03 11.36
CA VAL A 141 1.85 27.67 10.05
C VAL A 141 1.68 29.16 10.28
N ASP A 142 2.64 29.96 9.81
CA ASP A 142 2.51 31.41 9.73
C ASP A 142 1.25 31.75 8.91
N VAL A 143 0.25 32.31 9.60
CA VAL A 143 -1.11 32.62 9.10
C VAL A 143 -1.13 33.80 8.11
N ARG A 144 0.01 34.16 7.49
CA ARG A 144 0.12 35.41 6.74
C ARG A 144 -0.10 35.30 5.23
N HIS A 145 -0.16 34.10 4.64
CA HIS A 145 -0.23 33.96 3.18
C HIS A 145 -1.32 33.05 2.61
N THR A 146 -2.17 32.45 3.42
CA THR A 146 -3.38 31.78 2.91
C THR A 146 -4.59 32.70 3.11
N GLY A 147 -4.96 33.41 2.04
CA GLY A 147 -6.26 34.08 1.96
C GLY A 147 -7.35 33.09 2.37
N GLY A 148 -8.12 33.49 3.38
CA GLY A 148 -8.87 32.59 4.26
C GLY A 148 -9.63 31.49 3.54
N VAL A 149 -9.24 30.24 3.81
CA VAL A 149 -10.07 29.05 3.61
C VAL A 149 -9.70 28.05 4.72
N HIS A 150 -10.65 27.85 5.63
CA HIS A 150 -10.75 26.82 6.68
C HIS A 150 -9.60 26.66 7.68
N GLY A 151 -9.93 26.90 8.95
CA GLY A 151 -9.02 26.81 10.08
C GLY A 151 -8.44 25.41 10.28
N VAL A 152 -7.16 25.39 10.64
CA VAL A 152 -6.32 24.26 11.07
C VAL A 152 -6.99 23.32 12.12
N SER A 153 -8.05 23.78 12.78
CA SER A 153 -8.80 23.07 13.83
C SER A 153 -9.57 21.83 13.37
N GLU A 154 -9.76 21.60 12.06
CA GLU A 154 -10.63 20.50 11.57
C GLU A 154 -9.90 19.23 11.12
N MET A 155 -8.56 19.22 11.01
CA MET A 155 -7.81 18.03 10.61
C MET A 155 -7.59 17.09 11.80
N LYS A 156 -8.66 16.57 12.39
CA LYS A 156 -8.61 15.52 13.42
C LYS A 156 -8.50 14.16 12.75
N SER A 157 -7.50 13.37 13.13
CA SER A 157 -7.37 11.99 12.65
C SER A 157 -7.58 11.01 13.78
N GLU A 158 -8.49 10.06 13.57
CA GLU A 158 -8.72 8.95 14.48
C GLU A 158 -7.64 7.88 14.28
N ILE A 159 -7.03 7.47 15.38
CA ILE A 159 -6.08 6.37 15.47
C ILE A 159 -6.78 5.22 16.17
N VAL A 160 -6.81 4.05 15.53
CA VAL A 160 -7.42 2.85 16.10
C VAL A 160 -6.36 1.78 16.29
N PHE A 161 -6.16 1.34 17.53
CA PHE A 161 -5.30 0.21 17.88
C PHE A 161 -6.13 -1.03 18.18
N GLY A 162 -5.56 -2.21 17.99
CA GLY A 162 -6.16 -3.46 18.43
C GLY A 162 -5.33 -4.69 18.03
N MET A 163 -5.72 -5.85 18.55
CA MET A 163 -5.03 -7.11 18.28
C MET A 163 -5.39 -7.67 16.90
N ASN A 164 -4.37 -7.91 16.07
CA ASN A 164 -4.50 -8.69 14.85
C ASN A 164 -4.70 -10.17 15.21
N SER A 165 -5.95 -10.63 15.18
CA SER A 165 -6.30 -11.94 15.73
C SER A 165 -7.40 -12.65 14.94
N GLY A 166 -7.65 -12.20 13.71
CA GLY A 166 -8.82 -12.63 12.93
C GLY A 166 -8.56 -13.14 11.52
N TRP A 167 -7.46 -12.77 10.85
CA TRP A 167 -7.34 -13.03 9.41
C TRP A 167 -5.94 -13.36 8.89
N SER A 168 -4.88 -13.03 9.62
CA SER A 168 -3.53 -13.40 9.23
C SER A 168 -3.04 -14.65 9.95
N LYS A 169 -2.37 -15.52 9.20
CA LYS A 169 -1.58 -16.62 9.76
C LYS A 169 -0.15 -16.18 10.10
N ASP A 170 0.27 -15.01 9.62
CA ASP A 170 1.61 -14.49 9.84
C ASP A 170 1.64 -13.62 11.10
N LYS A 171 2.42 -14.07 12.09
CA LYS A 171 2.58 -13.38 13.38
C LYS A 171 3.31 -12.04 13.25
N ASN A 172 3.97 -11.79 12.13
CA ASN A 172 4.73 -10.57 11.88
C ASN A 172 3.91 -9.43 11.27
N GLU A 173 2.63 -9.67 10.92
CA GLU A 173 1.69 -8.66 10.43
C GLU A 173 1.14 -7.80 11.58
N TYR A 174 2.00 -6.97 12.16
CA TYR A 174 1.67 -6.02 13.23
C TYR A 174 2.39 -4.69 13.03
N GLY A 175 1.96 -3.63 13.71
CA GLY A 175 2.48 -2.27 13.55
C GLY A 175 1.45 -1.29 12.99
N MET A 176 1.90 -0.08 12.65
CA MET A 176 1.04 0.99 12.15
C MET A 176 0.81 0.86 10.65
N MET A 177 -0.46 0.92 10.26
CA MET A 177 -0.95 1.08 8.90
C MET A 177 -1.30 2.56 8.69
N LEU A 178 -0.49 3.26 7.89
CA LEU A 178 -0.65 4.68 7.61
C LEU A 178 -1.30 4.85 6.23
N TYR A 179 -2.49 5.45 6.23
CA TYR A 179 -3.25 5.76 5.03
C TYR A 179 -3.19 7.27 4.72
N HIS A 180 -3.54 7.62 3.49
CA HIS A 180 -3.78 8.98 3.04
C HIS A 180 -4.94 8.98 2.04
N HIS A 181 -6.01 9.69 2.36
CA HIS A 181 -7.30 9.66 1.69
C HIS A 181 -7.80 8.22 1.50
N GLY A 182 -7.66 7.41 2.54
CA GLY A 182 -8.06 6.01 2.56
C GLY A 182 -7.20 5.07 1.69
N ARG A 183 -6.10 5.54 1.07
CA ARG A 183 -5.12 4.70 0.36
C ARG A 183 -3.90 4.41 1.24
N LEU A 184 -3.47 3.16 1.30
CA LEU A 184 -2.28 2.76 2.06
C LEU A 184 -1.02 3.43 1.50
N ILE A 185 -0.25 4.07 2.39
CA ILE A 185 1.06 4.67 2.07
C ILE A 185 2.19 3.88 2.74
N ARG A 186 2.03 3.54 4.03
CA ARG A 186 3.00 2.68 4.74
C ARG A 186 2.28 1.60 5.53
N SER A 187 2.81 0.39 5.51
CA SER A 187 2.30 -0.75 6.26
C SER A 187 3.24 -1.15 7.39
N TYR A 188 2.67 -1.71 8.45
CA TYR A 188 3.39 -2.40 9.53
C TYR A 188 4.58 -1.62 10.10
N VAL A 189 4.47 -0.28 10.17
CA VAL A 189 5.52 0.59 10.72
C VAL A 189 5.62 0.35 12.22
N LYS A 190 6.82 0.01 12.71
CA LYS A 190 7.02 -0.27 14.13
C LYS A 190 7.20 1.03 14.91
N VAL A 191 6.41 1.19 15.97
CA VAL A 191 6.39 2.36 16.85
C VAL A 191 6.45 1.91 18.32
N GLY A 192 6.85 2.81 19.22
CA GLY A 192 6.86 2.56 20.66
C GLY A 192 7.54 1.24 21.06
N VAL A 193 6.87 0.47 21.92
CA VAL A 193 7.32 -0.85 22.41
C VAL A 193 7.70 -1.83 21.31
N GLN A 194 7.13 -1.73 20.10
CA GLN A 194 7.39 -2.66 18.99
C GLN A 194 8.76 -2.50 18.33
N ARG A 195 9.50 -1.43 18.63
CA ARG A 195 10.84 -1.18 18.09
C ARG A 195 11.93 -1.97 18.81
N HIS A 196 11.61 -2.50 19.98
CA HIS A 196 12.55 -3.27 20.79
C HIS A 196 12.53 -4.75 20.36
N PRO A 197 13.67 -5.46 20.46
CA PRO A 197 13.76 -6.88 20.11
C PRO A 197 13.16 -7.75 21.23
N ASN A 198 11.91 -7.48 21.61
CA ASN A 198 11.17 -8.23 22.61
C ASN A 198 9.75 -8.54 22.10
N SER A 199 8.95 -9.23 22.91
CA SER A 199 7.59 -9.58 22.55
C SER A 199 6.55 -8.46 22.77
N ALA A 200 6.97 -7.29 23.24
CA ALA A 200 6.05 -6.22 23.61
C ALA A 200 5.41 -5.59 22.38
N GLY A 201 4.09 -5.42 22.41
CA GLY A 201 3.33 -4.87 21.28
C GLY A 201 3.25 -5.79 20.05
N MET A 202 3.79 -7.00 20.10
CA MET A 202 3.62 -7.99 19.02
C MET A 202 2.14 -8.31 18.83
N GLY A 203 1.69 -8.37 17.57
CA GLY A 203 0.30 -8.59 17.23
C GLY A 203 -0.60 -7.35 17.32
N VAL A 204 -0.12 -6.22 17.84
CA VAL A 204 -0.90 -4.97 17.84
C VAL A 204 -0.80 -4.29 16.47
N LEU A 205 -1.95 -4.09 15.83
CA LEU A 205 -2.09 -3.24 14.65
C LEU A 205 -2.68 -1.89 15.07
N GLY A 206 -2.11 -0.82 14.51
CA GLY A 206 -2.72 0.50 14.56
C GLY A 206 -3.09 0.95 13.15
N VAL A 207 -4.19 1.70 13.01
CA VAL A 207 -4.66 2.24 11.73
C VAL A 207 -4.94 3.73 11.89
N VAL A 208 -4.46 4.55 10.97
CA VAL A 208 -4.71 6.00 10.94
C VAL A 208 -4.72 6.51 9.49
N ASP A 209 -5.59 7.49 9.21
CA ASP A 209 -5.61 8.23 7.94
C ASP A 209 -4.98 9.62 8.16
N CYS A 210 -3.92 9.90 7.41
CA CYS A 210 -2.99 11.00 7.64
C CYS A 210 -3.09 12.07 6.54
N ASP A 211 -4.29 12.55 6.26
CA ASP A 211 -4.61 13.47 5.15
C ASP A 211 -3.93 14.85 5.23
N TYR A 212 -3.39 15.18 6.40
CA TYR A 212 -2.61 16.40 6.65
C TYR A 212 -1.12 16.24 6.32
N LEU A 213 -0.67 15.03 5.94
CA LEU A 213 0.69 14.76 5.48
C LEU A 213 0.75 14.75 3.95
N THR A 214 1.94 14.97 3.41
CA THR A 214 2.17 14.89 1.96
C THR A 214 2.92 13.60 1.63
N PRO A 215 2.33 12.67 0.86
CA PRO A 215 3.05 11.50 0.33
C PRO A 215 4.21 11.91 -0.59
N THR A 216 5.25 11.08 -0.65
CA THR A 216 6.33 11.21 -1.63
C THR A 216 5.83 10.91 -3.05
N HIS A 217 6.64 11.22 -4.07
CA HIS A 217 6.27 11.06 -5.49
C HIS A 217 5.76 9.64 -5.84
N ASN A 218 6.39 8.58 -5.30
CA ASN A 218 5.99 7.20 -5.55
C ASN A 218 4.84 6.71 -4.64
N LYS A 219 4.39 7.53 -3.69
CA LYS A 219 3.31 7.24 -2.73
C LYS A 219 3.58 6.00 -1.86
N GLN A 220 4.85 5.72 -1.55
CA GLN A 220 5.27 4.64 -0.63
C GLN A 220 5.86 5.17 0.68
N ASP A 221 5.91 6.49 0.85
CA ASP A 221 6.31 7.14 2.09
C ASP A 221 5.66 8.53 2.19
N PHE A 222 5.88 9.21 3.31
CA PHE A 222 5.55 10.62 3.51
C PHE A 222 6.81 11.49 3.53
N ASN A 223 6.65 12.78 3.24
CA ASN A 223 7.70 13.76 3.43
C ASN A 223 8.03 13.87 4.93
N HIS A 224 9.31 13.67 5.27
CA HIS A 224 9.79 13.63 6.66
C HIS A 224 9.96 15.05 7.21
N ASN A 225 8.84 15.69 7.55
CA ASN A 225 8.77 17.03 8.13
C ASN A 225 8.31 17.00 9.60
N ASN A 226 8.17 18.17 10.22
CA ASN A 226 7.74 18.29 11.62
C ASN A 226 6.36 17.66 11.88
N LEU A 227 5.44 17.71 10.92
CA LEU A 227 4.12 17.08 11.06
C LEU A 227 4.23 15.55 11.07
N PHE A 228 5.03 14.98 10.17
CA PHE A 228 5.29 13.54 10.17
C PHE A 228 5.96 13.09 11.47
N ASN A 229 6.99 13.81 11.91
CA ASN A 229 7.71 13.48 13.15
C ASN A 229 6.78 13.58 14.38
N SER A 230 5.94 14.62 14.45
CA SER A 230 4.95 14.79 15.52
C SER A 230 3.91 13.67 15.53
N LEU A 231 3.44 13.23 14.37
CA LEU A 231 2.56 12.05 14.29
C LEU A 231 3.30 10.82 14.83
N MET A 232 4.51 10.53 14.36
CA MET A 232 5.26 9.34 14.77
C MET A 232 5.51 9.33 16.28
N GLU A 233 5.83 10.47 16.89
CA GLU A 233 5.94 10.63 18.34
C GLU A 233 4.60 10.33 19.05
N SER A 234 3.49 10.86 18.53
CA SER A 234 2.17 10.58 19.09
C SER A 234 1.77 9.11 18.96
N LEU A 235 2.09 8.45 17.85
CA LEU A 235 1.83 7.01 17.66
C LEU A 235 2.66 6.17 18.62
N ASN A 236 3.93 6.54 18.85
CA ASN A 236 4.78 5.88 19.85
C ASN A 236 4.12 5.94 21.24
N LYS A 237 3.70 7.13 21.67
CA LYS A 237 3.06 7.33 22.98
C LYS A 237 1.76 6.56 23.12
N LYS A 238 0.84 6.72 22.17
CA LYS A 238 -0.49 6.11 22.22
C LYS A 238 -0.45 4.58 22.12
N LEU A 239 0.50 4.01 21.37
CA LEU A 239 0.69 2.55 21.36
C LEU A 239 1.13 2.05 22.74
N ASN A 240 2.06 2.75 23.39
CA ASN A 240 2.54 2.34 24.72
C ASN A 240 1.40 2.43 25.76
N GLU A 241 0.55 3.45 25.68
CA GLU A 241 -0.67 3.57 26.50
C GLU A 241 -1.60 2.37 26.27
N TYR A 242 -1.95 2.09 25.00
CA TYR A 242 -2.77 0.92 24.64
C TYR A 242 -2.20 -0.41 25.16
N TRP A 243 -0.87 -0.59 25.08
CA TRP A 243 -0.21 -1.83 25.50
C TRP A 243 -0.11 -1.97 27.03
N ASN A 244 0.04 -0.88 27.77
CA ASN A 244 0.18 -0.91 29.23
C ASN A 244 -1.17 -0.98 29.97
N GLU A 245 -2.24 -0.46 29.36
CA GLU A 245 -3.59 -0.47 29.93
C GLU A 245 -4.36 -1.78 29.69
N ARG A 246 -3.76 -2.77 29.02
CA ARG A 246 -4.36 -4.04 28.60
C ARG A 246 -3.44 -5.22 28.90
#